data_AF-A0A9Y2F2B5-F1
#
_entry.id   AF-A0A9Y2F2B5-F1
#
_cell.length_a   1.000
_cell.length_b   1.000
_cell.length_c   1.000
_cell.angle_alpha   90.00
_cell.angle_beta   90.00
_cell.angle_gamma   90.00
#
_symmetry.space_group_name_H-M   'P 1'
#
loop_
_entity.id
_entity.type
_entity.pdbx_description
1 polymer ?
#
loop_
_entity_poly.entity_id
_entity_poly.type
_entity_poly.pdbx_seq_one_letter_code
_entity_poly.pdbx_strand_id
1 'polypeptide(L)'
;MRFLSVIFGTLLLTVMPGSAALAQSLDVNEQFVAEFEIDAVDVDAETFKASLSGEAGPYGRVYLSYDFTNKQNLDTMGEFTGFAWTQNGEEIVTGTLQGVWVKAGKVFKLYTFDAVSNGKLNFAIGEIDFVNKTARFDVSELKL
;
A
#
# COMPACT_ATOMS: atom_id res chain seq x y z
N MET A 1 -56.42 -57.07 -11.13
CA MET A 1 -56.23 -56.57 -12.50
C MET A 1 -55.29 -55.36 -12.44
N ARG A 2 -54.10 -55.47 -13.07
CA ARG A 2 -53.15 -54.41 -13.48
C ARG A 2 -52.35 -53.69 -12.37
N PHE A 3 -51.05 -54.01 -12.18
CA PHE A 3 -49.82 -53.53 -12.87
C PHE A 3 -49.49 -52.04 -12.61
N LEU A 4 -48.35 -51.71 -11.97
CA LEU A 4 -47.12 -51.19 -12.64
C LEU A 4 -46.03 -50.66 -11.66
N SER A 5 -44.76 -50.99 -11.98
CA SER A 5 -43.43 -50.35 -11.76
C SER A 5 -43.06 -49.57 -10.48
N VAL A 6 -41.96 -49.91 -9.78
CA VAL A 6 -40.54 -49.50 -9.98
C VAL A 6 -40.37 -47.98 -9.71
N ILE A 7 -39.52 -47.52 -8.79
CA ILE A 7 -38.09 -47.21 -9.03
C ILE A 7 -37.32 -47.14 -7.70
N PHE A 8 -36.15 -47.80 -7.71
CA PHE A 8 -35.07 -47.73 -6.74
C PHE A 8 -34.43 -46.32 -6.81
N GLY A 9 -34.61 -45.50 -5.77
CA GLY A 9 -33.99 -44.17 -5.70
C GLY A 9 -32.75 -44.20 -4.81
N THR A 10 -31.57 -44.46 -5.38
CA THR A 10 -30.30 -44.35 -4.65
C THR A 10 -30.00 -42.87 -4.44
N LEU A 11 -30.07 -42.39 -3.20
CA LEU A 11 -29.69 -41.04 -2.81
C LEU A 11 -28.15 -40.94 -2.88
N LEU A 12 -27.63 -40.36 -3.96
CA LEU A 12 -26.20 -40.07 -4.10
C LEU A 12 -25.86 -38.87 -3.20
N LEU A 13 -25.32 -39.15 -2.01
CA LEU A 13 -24.82 -38.11 -1.10
C LEU A 13 -23.53 -37.53 -1.70
N THR A 14 -23.64 -36.41 -2.40
CA THR A 14 -22.48 -35.64 -2.87
C THR A 14 -21.78 -35.04 -1.65
N VAL A 15 -20.73 -35.70 -1.16
CA VAL A 15 -19.76 -35.08 -0.25
C VAL A 15 -19.04 -34.01 -1.07
N MET A 16 -19.47 -32.74 -0.94
CA MET A 16 -18.67 -31.64 -1.43
C MET A 16 -17.38 -31.61 -0.59
N PRO A 17 -16.19 -31.79 -1.19
CA PRO A 17 -14.96 -31.53 -0.46
C PRO A 17 -14.95 -30.04 -0.12
N GLY A 18 -15.21 -29.72 1.16
CA GLY A 18 -15.10 -28.37 1.66
C GLY A 18 -13.69 -27.89 1.41
N SER A 19 -13.53 -26.97 0.46
CA SER A 19 -12.26 -26.28 0.27
C SER A 19 -12.01 -25.49 1.55
N ALA A 20 -11.08 -25.96 2.40
CA ALA A 20 -10.56 -25.16 3.49
C ALA A 20 -9.83 -23.97 2.84
N ALA A 21 -10.50 -22.81 2.80
CA ALA A 21 -9.86 -21.58 2.37
C ALA A 21 -8.77 -21.25 3.39
N LEU A 22 -7.50 -21.40 3.00
CA LEU A 22 -6.40 -20.84 3.75
C LEU A 22 -6.47 -19.31 3.59
N ALA A 23 -6.96 -18.62 4.61
CA ALA A 23 -6.89 -17.17 4.65
C ALA A 23 -5.44 -16.75 4.92
N GLN A 24 -4.87 -15.94 4.02
CA GLN A 24 -3.60 -15.25 4.28
C GLN A 24 -3.89 -13.88 4.89
N SER A 25 -3.17 -13.55 5.95
CA SER A 25 -3.23 -12.23 6.61
C SER A 25 -1.88 -11.54 6.49
N LEU A 26 -1.89 -10.24 6.20
CA LEU A 26 -0.73 -9.38 6.37
C LEU A 26 -0.66 -8.93 7.83
N ASP A 27 0.46 -9.19 8.50
CA ASP A 27 0.71 -8.73 9.87
C ASP A 27 1.10 -7.24 9.84
N VAL A 28 0.10 -6.37 9.81
CA VAL A 28 0.28 -4.91 9.76
C VAL A 28 0.15 -4.36 11.18
N ASN A 29 1.27 -4.32 11.90
CA ASN A 29 1.37 -3.61 13.17
C ASN A 29 2.26 -2.39 12.99
N GLU A 30 1.77 -1.22 13.41
CA GLU A 30 2.56 0.02 13.40
C GLU A 30 3.84 -0.18 14.20
N GLN A 31 4.97 0.13 13.58
CA GLN A 31 6.29 0.03 14.18
C GLN A 31 6.92 1.40 14.41
N PHE A 32 6.75 2.31 13.45
CA PHE A 32 7.22 3.67 13.59
C PHE A 32 6.41 4.63 12.71
N VAL A 33 6.57 5.90 13.02
CA VAL A 33 5.97 7.01 12.30
C VAL A 33 7.04 7.70 11.46
N ALA A 34 6.67 8.12 10.26
CA ALA A 34 7.44 9.05 9.47
C ALA A 34 6.66 10.34 9.19
N GLU A 35 7.29 11.48 9.43
CA GLU A 35 6.68 12.81 9.28
C GLU A 35 7.52 13.67 8.35
N PHE A 36 6.86 14.34 7.41
CA PHE A 36 7.48 15.06 6.33
C PHE A 36 6.80 16.39 6.03
N GLU A 37 7.58 17.31 5.48
CA GLU A 37 7.10 18.52 4.83
C GLU A 37 7.26 18.41 3.31
N ILE A 38 6.36 19.04 2.56
CA ILE A 38 6.44 19.10 1.10
C ILE A 38 7.34 20.26 0.70
N ASP A 39 8.48 19.93 0.11
CA ASP A 39 9.48 20.91 -0.35
C ASP A 39 9.06 21.53 -1.70
N ALA A 40 8.58 20.68 -2.62
CA ALA A 40 8.21 21.08 -3.97
C ALA A 40 7.15 20.16 -4.57
N VAL A 41 6.31 20.73 -5.44
CA VAL A 41 5.36 19.99 -6.28
C VAL A 41 5.53 20.47 -7.71
N ASP A 42 5.71 19.53 -8.63
CA ASP A 42 5.72 19.75 -10.07
C ASP A 42 4.44 19.14 -10.67
N VAL A 43 3.70 19.90 -11.46
CA VAL A 43 2.37 19.50 -11.95
C VAL A 43 2.36 19.56 -13.46
N ASP A 44 1.99 18.44 -14.07
CA ASP A 44 1.67 18.32 -15.50
C ASP A 44 0.14 18.08 -15.66
N ALA A 45 -0.36 18.11 -16.89
CA ALA A 45 -1.80 18.00 -17.18
C ALA A 45 -2.44 16.70 -16.64
N GLU A 46 -1.67 15.62 -16.53
CA GLU A 46 -2.16 14.29 -16.16
C GLU A 46 -1.43 13.67 -14.96
N THR A 47 -0.26 14.20 -14.59
CA THR A 47 0.61 13.66 -13.54
C THR A 47 1.14 14.77 -12.66
N PHE A 48 1.61 14.43 -11.47
CA PHE A 48 2.34 15.39 -10.64
C PHE A 48 3.42 14.67 -9.83
N LYS A 49 4.48 15.41 -9.50
CA LYS A 49 5.59 14.94 -8.71
C LYS A 49 5.66 15.74 -7.42
N ALA A 50 6.04 15.10 -6.34
CA ALA A 50 6.25 15.76 -5.06
C ALA A 50 7.60 15.38 -4.49
N SER A 51 8.33 16.36 -3.96
CA SER A 51 9.52 16.15 -3.15
C SER A 51 9.21 16.51 -1.71
N LEU A 52 9.61 15.65 -0.79
CA LEU A 52 9.37 15.83 0.63
C LEU A 52 10.64 15.57 1.42
N SER A 53 10.78 16.22 2.57
CA SER A 53 11.87 15.99 3.50
C SER A 53 11.36 15.89 4.94
N GLY A 54 12.02 15.08 5.76
CA GLY A 54 11.50 14.75 7.09
C GLY A 54 12.35 13.77 7.87
N GLU A 55 11.75 13.13 8.85
CA GLU A 55 12.37 12.10 9.69
C GLU A 55 11.48 10.85 9.71
N ALA A 56 12.10 9.67 9.67
CA ALA A 56 11.37 8.39 9.61
C ALA A 56 11.96 7.35 10.58
N GLY A 57 11.47 7.32 11.81
CA GLY A 57 11.84 6.33 12.84
C GLY A 57 13.35 6.00 12.85
N PRO A 58 13.75 4.74 12.63
CA PRO A 58 15.17 4.34 12.69
C PRO A 58 16.02 4.85 11.51
N TYR A 59 15.40 5.33 10.44
CA TYR A 59 16.09 5.77 9.22
C TYR A 59 16.62 7.21 9.30
N GLY A 60 16.24 7.97 10.33
CA GLY A 60 16.69 9.35 10.53
C GLY A 60 16.16 10.29 9.44
N ARG A 61 17.02 11.18 8.95
CA ARG A 61 16.69 12.18 7.93
C ARG A 61 16.34 11.49 6.62
N VAL A 62 15.21 11.84 6.03
CA VAL A 62 14.74 11.27 4.77
C VAL A 62 14.42 12.37 3.76
N TYR A 63 14.74 12.09 2.50
CA TYR A 63 14.28 12.81 1.33
C TYR A 63 13.51 11.85 0.42
N LEU A 64 12.29 12.25 0.06
CA LEU A 64 11.39 11.47 -0.77
C LEU A 64 11.17 12.17 -2.10
N SER A 65 11.02 11.38 -3.15
CA SER A 65 10.39 11.80 -4.39
C SER A 65 9.22 10.87 -4.71
N TYR A 66 8.12 11.45 -5.15
CA TYR A 66 6.97 10.73 -5.68
C TYR A 66 6.68 11.17 -7.11
N ASP A 67 6.23 10.23 -7.92
CA ASP A 67 5.68 10.41 -9.25
C ASP A 67 4.29 9.80 -9.26
N PHE A 68 3.27 10.66 -9.22
CA PHE A 68 1.86 10.29 -9.18
C PHE A 68 1.29 10.21 -10.59
N THR A 69 0.58 9.12 -10.85
CA THR A 69 -0.06 8.81 -12.13
C THR A 69 -1.53 8.44 -11.92
N ASN A 70 -2.28 8.41 -13.02
CA ASN A 70 -3.65 7.94 -13.04
C ASN A 70 -3.92 7.14 -14.32
N LYS A 71 -3.32 5.94 -14.40
CA LYS A 71 -3.29 5.17 -15.66
C LYS A 71 -4.66 4.63 -16.06
N GLN A 72 -5.58 4.57 -15.09
CA GLN A 72 -6.94 4.07 -15.28
C GLN A 72 -7.98 5.20 -15.43
N ASN A 73 -7.56 6.48 -15.45
CA ASN A 73 -8.45 7.64 -15.54
C ASN A 73 -9.56 7.64 -14.47
N LEU A 74 -9.18 7.36 -13.22
CA LEU A 74 -10.10 7.32 -12.08
C LEU A 74 -10.17 8.68 -11.38
N ASP A 75 -11.37 9.12 -11.01
CA ASP A 75 -11.57 10.47 -10.46
C ASP A 75 -10.95 10.67 -9.06
N THR A 76 -10.81 9.59 -8.29
CA THR A 76 -10.52 9.66 -6.85
C THR A 76 -9.39 8.73 -6.41
N MET A 77 -8.71 8.07 -7.33
CA MET A 77 -7.56 7.23 -7.01
C MET A 77 -6.62 7.09 -8.20
N GLY A 78 -5.43 6.57 -7.95
CA GLY A 78 -4.46 6.25 -8.97
C GLY A 78 -3.22 5.60 -8.37
N GLU A 79 -2.17 5.52 -9.16
CA GLU A 79 -0.94 4.82 -8.81
C GLU A 79 0.23 5.79 -8.67
N PHE A 80 1.24 5.42 -7.89
CA PHE A 80 2.49 6.17 -7.82
C PHE A 80 3.70 5.26 -7.69
N THR A 81 4.85 5.82 -8.06
CA THR A 81 6.16 5.31 -7.66
C THR A 81 6.94 6.40 -6.94
N GLY A 82 7.94 6.01 -6.16
CA GLY A 82 8.79 6.95 -5.46
C GLY A 82 10.13 6.37 -5.06
N PHE A 83 10.97 7.25 -4.54
CA PHE A 83 12.28 6.91 -4.04
C PHE A 83 12.52 7.60 -2.71
N ALA A 84 13.06 6.86 -1.75
CA ALA A 84 13.52 7.36 -0.47
C ALA A 84 15.04 7.28 -0.41
N TRP A 85 15.67 8.39 -0.02
CA TRP A 85 17.05 8.40 0.40
C TRP A 85 17.10 8.83 1.86
N THR A 86 17.79 8.07 2.70
CA THR A 86 17.86 8.34 4.13
C THR A 86 19.29 8.45 4.60
N GLN A 87 19.50 9.19 5.69
CA GLN A 87 20.76 9.23 6.40
C GLN A 87 20.54 9.30 7.90
N ASN A 88 21.16 8.37 8.62
CA ASN A 88 21.23 8.36 10.08
C ASN A 88 22.70 8.23 10.51
N GLY A 89 23.34 9.35 10.81
CA GLY A 89 24.79 9.39 11.02
C GLY A 89 25.55 9.03 9.74
N GLU A 90 26.35 7.95 9.79
CA GLU A 90 27.10 7.44 8.63
C GLU A 90 26.30 6.41 7.81
N GLU A 91 25.17 5.93 8.31
CA GLU A 91 24.34 4.95 7.63
C GLU A 91 23.45 5.63 6.57
N ILE A 92 23.56 5.16 5.33
CA ILE A 92 22.67 5.53 4.23
C ILE A 92 21.83 4.32 3.86
N VAL A 93 20.51 4.49 3.90
CA VAL A 93 19.54 3.50 3.44
C VAL A 93 18.70 4.12 2.34
N THR A 94 18.39 3.35 1.30
CA THR A 94 17.50 3.79 0.23
C THR A 94 16.29 2.89 0.13
N GLY A 95 15.21 3.42 -0.43
CA GLY A 95 13.97 2.67 -0.63
C GLY A 95 13.32 3.01 -1.96
N THR A 96 12.72 2.01 -2.61
CA THR A 96 11.77 2.25 -3.70
C THR A 96 10.36 2.11 -3.16
N LEU A 97 9.51 3.09 -3.45
CA LEU A 97 8.15 3.18 -2.94
C LEU A 97 7.18 2.93 -4.08
N GLN A 98 6.21 2.04 -3.92
CA GLN A 98 5.22 1.72 -4.96
C GLN A 98 3.86 1.50 -4.33
N GLY A 99 2.85 2.19 -4.87
CA GLY A 99 1.54 2.14 -4.23
C GLY A 99 0.43 2.81 -5.00
N VAL A 100 -0.68 2.98 -4.27
CA VAL A 100 -1.88 3.67 -4.75
C VAL A 100 -2.20 4.84 -3.85
N TRP A 101 -2.72 5.91 -4.44
CA TRP A 101 -3.28 7.03 -3.72
C TRP A 101 -4.81 7.03 -3.87
N VAL A 102 -5.50 7.51 -2.84
CA VAL A 102 -6.95 7.68 -2.81
C VAL A 102 -7.26 9.05 -2.23
N LYS A 103 -8.11 9.81 -2.92
CA LYS A 103 -8.60 11.10 -2.43
C LYS A 103 -9.56 10.86 -1.27
N ALA A 104 -9.20 11.34 -0.08
CA ALA A 104 -9.97 11.19 1.16
C ALA A 104 -10.33 12.59 1.71
N GLY A 105 -11.41 13.16 1.17
CA GLY A 105 -11.82 14.53 1.51
C GLY A 105 -10.75 15.55 1.10
N LYS A 106 -10.06 16.12 2.10
CA LYS A 106 -9.02 17.15 1.92
C LYS A 106 -7.60 16.61 1.77
N VAL A 107 -7.37 15.33 2.09
CA VAL A 107 -6.05 14.69 2.02
C VAL A 107 -6.00 13.61 0.95
N PHE A 108 -4.79 13.23 0.55
CA PHE A 108 -4.52 12.07 -0.28
C PHE A 108 -4.00 10.96 0.62
N LYS A 109 -4.74 9.86 0.71
CA LYS A 109 -4.33 8.69 1.47
C LYS A 109 -3.52 7.76 0.57
N LEU A 110 -2.33 7.38 1.00
CA LEU A 110 -1.42 6.50 0.28
C LEU A 110 -1.38 5.13 0.96
N TYR A 111 -1.27 4.09 0.15
CA TYR A 111 -0.98 2.72 0.58
C TYR A 111 0.20 2.23 -0.25
N THR A 112 1.33 1.93 0.40
CA THR A 112 2.60 1.66 -0.28
C THR A 112 3.29 0.42 0.25
N PHE A 113 3.96 -0.29 -0.66
CA PHE A 113 4.93 -1.32 -0.35
C PHE A 113 6.31 -0.83 -0.76
N ASP A 114 7.23 -0.85 0.20
CA ASP A 114 8.51 -0.18 0.09
C ASP A 114 9.63 -1.20 0.26
N ALA A 115 10.37 -1.44 -0.82
CA ALA A 115 11.56 -2.27 -0.78
C ALA A 115 12.76 -1.44 -0.34
N VAL A 116 13.41 -1.85 0.76
CA VAL A 116 14.47 -1.09 1.41
C VAL A 116 15.83 -1.77 1.18
N SER A 117 16.88 -0.98 0.95
CA SER A 117 18.22 -1.47 0.59
C SER A 117 18.89 -2.35 1.66
N ASN A 118 18.40 -2.28 2.91
CA ASN A 118 18.85 -3.13 4.00
C ASN A 118 18.07 -4.47 4.10
N GLY A 119 17.30 -4.82 3.07
CA GLY A 119 16.56 -6.09 2.96
C GLY A 119 15.20 -6.10 3.64
N LYS A 120 14.77 -4.97 4.23
CA LYS A 120 13.44 -4.82 4.82
C LYS A 120 12.39 -4.55 3.75
N LEU A 121 11.17 -5.02 4.02
CA LEU A 121 9.96 -4.65 3.27
C LEU A 121 9.04 -3.89 4.21
N ASN A 122 8.79 -2.62 3.93
CA ASN A 122 7.84 -1.83 4.71
C ASN A 122 6.51 -1.74 3.97
N PHE A 123 5.41 -1.78 4.73
CA PHE A 123 4.11 -1.33 4.28
C PHE A 123 3.77 -0.05 5.04
N ALA A 124 3.38 0.99 4.33
CA ALA A 124 2.99 2.24 4.98
C ALA A 124 1.63 2.72 4.51
N ILE A 125 0.89 3.28 5.46
CA ILE A 125 -0.33 4.03 5.20
C ILE A 125 -0.02 5.49 5.47
N GLY A 126 -0.14 6.33 4.45
CA GLY A 126 0.19 7.74 4.52
C GLY A 126 -1.00 8.65 4.31
N GLU A 127 -0.93 9.85 4.86
CA GLU A 127 -1.80 10.97 4.48
C GLU A 127 -0.93 12.15 4.04
N ILE A 128 -1.17 12.65 2.84
CA ILE A 128 -0.55 13.86 2.30
C ILE A 128 -1.59 14.96 2.26
N ASP A 129 -1.29 16.08 2.92
CA ASP A 129 -2.07 17.31 2.88
C ASP A 129 -1.29 18.37 2.09
N PHE A 130 -1.61 18.51 0.80
CA PHE A 130 -0.96 19.47 -0.09
C PHE A 130 -1.25 20.93 0.29
N VAL A 131 -2.34 21.20 1.00
CA VAL A 131 -2.70 22.56 1.44
C VAL A 131 -1.79 22.97 2.60
N ASN A 132 -1.64 22.09 3.59
CA ASN A 132 -0.79 22.34 4.75
C ASN A 132 0.69 22.00 4.51
N LYS A 133 1.00 21.38 3.37
CA LYS A 133 2.34 20.93 2.97
C LYS A 133 2.96 19.92 3.93
N THR A 134 2.14 19.01 4.45
CA THR A 134 2.56 17.99 5.41
C THR A 134 2.24 16.60 4.90
N ALA A 135 3.06 15.63 5.26
CA ALA A 135 2.72 14.22 5.13
C ALA A 135 3.09 13.44 6.39
N ARG A 136 2.27 12.45 6.73
CA ARG A 136 2.53 11.54 7.83
C ARG A 136 2.22 10.11 7.39
N PHE A 137 3.10 9.19 7.76
CA PHE A 137 2.98 7.77 7.44
C PHE A 137 3.12 6.93 8.69
N ASP A 138 2.19 6.01 8.89
CA ASP A 138 2.31 4.94 9.86
C ASP A 138 2.89 3.72 9.14
N VAL A 139 4.05 3.23 9.60
CA VAL A 139 4.85 2.23 8.89
C VAL A 139 4.91 0.92 9.66
N SER A 140 4.69 -0.18 8.95
CA SER A 140 4.80 -1.55 9.44
C SER A 140 5.86 -2.29 8.64
N GLU A 141 6.88 -2.87 9.30
CA GLU A 141 7.81 -3.80 8.63
C GLU A 141 7.12 -5.16 8.47
N LEU A 142 7.06 -5.65 7.24
CA LEU A 142 6.51 -6.95 6.91
C LEU A 142 7.57 -8.04 7.12
N LYS A 143 7.16 -9.13 7.77
CA LYS A 143 7.99 -10.34 7.87
C LYS A 143 7.88 -11.14 6.58
N LEU A 144 9.01 -11.32 5.91
CA LEU A 144 9.16 -12.18 4.73
C LEU A 144 9.39 -13.65 5.13
#